data_AF-A0A949N4X0-F1
#
_entry.id   AF-A0A949N4X0-F1
#
_cell.length_a   1.000
_cell.length_b   1.000
_cell.length_c   1.000
_cell.angle_alpha   90.00
_cell.angle_beta   90.00
_cell.angle_gamma   90.00
#
_symmetry.space_group_name_H-M   'P 1'
#
loop_
_entity.id
_entity.type
_entity.pdbx_description
1 polymer ?
#
loop_
_entity_poly.entity_id
_entity_poly.type
_entity_poly.pdbx_seq_one_letter_code
_entity_poly.pdbx_strand_id
1 'polypeptide(L)'
;MPFTALHPDAGRLDTTQLDLGCAMDWTQIHKSRPRAPLTCPECSWGVHAKVSRHGVRFFCHDPGRPPSCELSNESWEHHMLKLELAGAIRAAGWYAELEVPAEDGSWRADVMASAPDGTQRMAWEAQLSPITVEDIRARTARYRAEKIAVCWVSPHKRPPQWMGAVPGIRVRAPEAEGAWVVDDGVAGFDYPAGGWTFREEELQTFVRWVLRGQLSPCRTLRRYRRVARVVDDRRWVYLRDLWWTSQRSARAQTEHEEMRLRQEKAKQAREARKKQKEAEAERRRKELEEADRIRRAEEAALRRKEQEGHNRGLLERMRERWAEKEALRAREQAEQEEKERQALEIGRAWWGRLSRRQIEELFAAVAELAWREEQLRVEIPDNPSLAAHFAYGVPVYSRRRYHALYGIVRPCPNLVPLSPQLSYHRAFVRNAQEVQEFGEALVGRITHLGLPDHEQLTMD
;
A
#
# COMPACT_ATOMS: atom_id res chain seq x y z
N MET A 1 70.97 -14.66 15.62
CA MET A 1 72.17 -14.89 14.77
C MET A 1 72.31 -13.70 13.83
N PRO A 2 72.87 -12.58 14.29
CA PRO A 2 72.95 -11.36 13.48
C PRO A 2 73.79 -11.57 12.21
N PHE A 3 73.38 -10.94 11.10
CA PHE A 3 74.16 -10.86 9.86
C PHE A 3 75.01 -9.61 9.76
N THR A 4 74.83 -8.68 10.71
CA THR A 4 75.58 -7.44 10.75
C THR A 4 76.38 -7.29 12.04
N ALA A 5 77.54 -6.63 11.93
CA ALA A 5 78.39 -6.29 13.06
C ALA A 5 79.07 -4.94 12.79
N LEU A 6 79.60 -4.31 13.83
CA LEU A 6 80.44 -3.12 13.71
C LEU A 6 81.91 -3.53 13.86
N HIS A 7 82.72 -3.09 12.91
CA HIS A 7 84.18 -3.10 12.95
C HIS A 7 84.65 -1.66 13.24
N PRO A 8 85.65 -1.44 14.11
CA PRO A 8 86.10 -0.10 14.47
C PRO A 8 86.55 0.73 13.27
N ASP A 9 87.34 0.12 12.37
CA ASP A 9 87.88 0.85 11.20
C ASP A 9 86.99 0.81 9.96
N ALA A 10 86.41 -0.35 9.63
CA ALA A 10 85.62 -0.55 8.43
C ALA A 10 84.13 -0.19 8.59
N GLY A 11 83.69 0.13 9.80
CA GLY A 11 82.29 0.43 10.09
C GLY A 11 81.42 -0.82 10.04
N ARG A 12 80.24 -0.72 9.41
CA ARG A 12 79.25 -1.78 9.41
C ARG A 12 79.62 -2.90 8.43
N LEU A 13 79.66 -4.13 8.92
CA LEU A 13 79.85 -5.35 8.13
C LEU A 13 78.50 -6.04 7.89
N ASP A 14 78.32 -6.62 6.70
CA ASP A 14 77.13 -7.39 6.29
C ASP A 14 77.56 -8.74 5.68
N THR A 15 77.34 -9.84 6.41
CA THR A 15 77.77 -11.18 5.96
C THR A 15 77.00 -11.72 4.76
N THR A 16 75.94 -11.04 4.34
CA THR A 16 75.14 -11.40 3.15
C THR A 16 75.75 -10.85 1.86
N GLN A 17 76.78 -10.00 1.97
CA GLN A 17 77.55 -9.47 0.84
C GLN A 17 78.90 -10.16 0.75
N LEU A 18 79.41 -10.33 -0.47
CA LEU A 18 80.66 -11.05 -0.71
C LEU A 18 81.86 -10.36 -0.07
N ASP A 19 81.87 -9.03 -0.10
CA ASP A 19 82.90 -8.12 0.41
C ASP A 19 82.53 -7.48 1.76
N LEU A 20 81.56 -8.08 2.44
CA LEU A 20 81.00 -7.62 3.71
C LEU A 20 80.38 -6.22 3.67
N GLY A 21 80.13 -5.67 2.48
CA GLY A 21 79.62 -4.31 2.30
C GLY A 21 80.68 -3.21 2.47
N CYS A 22 81.96 -3.58 2.65
CA CYS A 22 83.04 -2.61 2.91
C CYS A 22 84.39 -3.03 2.28
N ALA A 23 84.37 -3.73 1.13
CA ALA A 23 85.58 -4.23 0.45
C ALA A 23 86.49 -5.11 1.33
N MET A 24 85.93 -5.78 2.35
CA MET A 24 86.67 -6.64 3.27
C MET A 24 86.37 -8.11 2.96
N ASP A 25 87.40 -8.94 2.93
CA ASP A 25 87.25 -10.37 2.72
C ASP A 25 86.86 -11.09 4.02
N TRP A 26 85.98 -12.09 3.92
CA TRP A 26 85.52 -12.89 5.06
C TRP A 26 86.66 -13.49 5.90
N THR A 27 87.77 -13.88 5.27
CA THR A 27 88.94 -14.45 5.95
C THR A 27 89.64 -13.47 6.91
N GLN A 28 89.45 -12.16 6.73
CA GLN A 28 90.01 -11.13 7.60
C GLN A 28 89.33 -11.10 8.99
N ILE A 29 88.09 -11.59 9.08
CA ILE A 29 87.32 -11.60 10.34
C ILE A 29 86.99 -13.00 10.84
N HIS A 30 86.92 -13.99 9.96
CA HIS A 30 86.57 -15.36 10.31
C HIS A 30 87.81 -16.19 10.58
N LYS A 31 87.94 -16.65 11.85
CA LYS A 31 89.11 -17.40 12.34
C LYS A 31 90.44 -16.63 12.21
N SER A 32 90.40 -15.31 12.09
CA SER A 32 91.59 -14.46 12.06
C SER A 32 92.31 -14.42 13.41
N ARG A 33 93.62 -14.17 13.37
CA ARG A 33 94.48 -14.01 14.55
C ARG A 33 95.36 -12.75 14.37
N PRO A 34 95.33 -11.78 15.29
CA PRO A 34 94.42 -11.68 16.44
C PRO A 34 92.96 -11.60 16.00
N ARG A 35 92.04 -11.96 16.90
CA ARG A 35 90.60 -11.98 16.60
C ARG A 35 90.14 -10.56 16.25
N ALA A 36 89.35 -10.43 15.19
CA ALA A 36 88.76 -9.14 14.80
C ALA A 36 87.88 -8.57 15.92
N PRO A 37 88.06 -7.28 16.30
CA PRO A 37 87.32 -6.63 17.39
C PRO A 37 85.93 -6.20 16.92
N LEU A 38 85.02 -7.17 16.76
CA LEU A 38 83.66 -6.92 16.27
C LEU A 38 82.66 -6.75 17.40
N THR A 39 81.72 -5.81 17.24
CA THR A 39 80.63 -5.57 18.20
C THR A 39 79.25 -5.68 17.56
N CYS A 40 78.26 -6.03 18.37
CA CYS A 40 76.85 -6.07 17.99
C CYS A 40 76.31 -4.65 17.78
N PRO A 41 75.62 -4.34 16.66
CA PRO A 41 75.07 -3.01 16.41
C PRO A 41 74.01 -2.56 17.42
N GLU A 42 73.37 -3.49 18.12
CA GLU A 42 72.31 -3.19 19.08
C GLU A 42 72.82 -3.05 20.51
N CYS A 43 73.48 -4.08 21.03
CA CYS A 43 73.91 -4.10 22.43
C CYS A 43 75.39 -3.72 22.64
N SER A 44 76.12 -3.42 21.56
CA SER A 44 77.56 -3.14 21.56
C SER A 44 78.44 -4.26 22.13
N TRP A 45 77.88 -5.42 22.47
CA TRP A 45 78.62 -6.56 23.02
C TRP A 45 79.48 -7.23 21.95
N GLY A 46 80.56 -7.88 22.38
CA GLY A 46 81.46 -8.61 21.48
C GLY A 46 80.74 -9.70 20.68
N VAL A 47 81.06 -9.76 19.37
CA VAL A 47 80.59 -10.81 18.46
C VAL A 47 81.77 -11.43 17.70
N HIS A 48 81.61 -12.65 17.19
CA HIS A 48 82.57 -13.29 16.28
C HIS A 48 81.89 -13.87 15.05
N ALA A 49 82.60 -13.84 13.93
CA ALA A 49 82.22 -14.49 12.70
C ALA A 49 82.13 -16.02 12.87
N LYS A 50 81.03 -16.60 12.38
CA LYS A 50 80.78 -18.04 12.28
C LYS A 50 80.16 -18.39 10.93
N VAL A 51 80.29 -19.66 10.57
CA VAL A 51 79.61 -20.27 9.42
C VAL A 51 78.73 -21.40 9.94
N SER A 52 77.47 -21.44 9.50
CA SER A 52 76.54 -22.51 9.86
C SER A 52 76.92 -23.81 9.14
N ARG A 53 76.34 -24.93 9.57
CA ARG A 53 76.50 -26.22 8.86
C ARG A 53 76.08 -26.18 7.38
N HIS A 54 75.22 -25.21 7.03
CA HIS A 54 74.68 -24.99 5.69
C HIS A 54 75.41 -23.88 4.93
N GLY A 55 76.59 -23.46 5.41
CA GLY A 55 77.42 -22.45 4.72
C GLY A 55 77.00 -21.00 4.94
N VAL A 56 75.95 -20.73 5.71
CA VAL A 56 75.49 -19.36 5.99
C VAL A 56 76.45 -18.66 6.95
N ARG A 57 76.98 -17.51 6.54
CA ARG A 57 77.87 -16.65 7.34
C ARG A 57 77.06 -15.77 8.28
N PHE A 58 77.44 -15.68 9.55
CA PHE A 58 76.76 -14.85 10.54
C PHE A 58 77.71 -14.45 11.69
N PHE A 59 77.23 -13.57 12.57
CA PHE A 59 77.91 -13.16 13.79
C PHE A 59 77.27 -13.80 15.03
N CYS A 60 78.09 -14.31 15.93
CA CYS A 60 77.69 -14.95 17.16
C CYS A 60 78.12 -14.10 18.34
N HIS A 61 77.20 -13.79 19.24
CA HIS A 61 77.52 -13.10 20.48
C HIS A 61 78.49 -13.91 21.34
N ASP A 62 79.43 -13.22 21.96
CA ASP A 62 80.27 -13.79 23.01
C ASP A 62 79.46 -14.12 24.26
N PRO A 63 79.95 -15.05 25.10
CA PRO A 63 79.35 -15.34 26.40
C PRO A 63 79.17 -14.07 27.25
N GLY A 64 78.10 -14.04 28.07
CA GLY A 64 77.82 -12.92 28.98
C GLY A 64 77.07 -11.74 28.35
N ARG A 65 76.58 -11.86 27.11
CA ARG A 65 75.80 -10.80 26.47
C ARG A 65 74.57 -10.37 27.29
N PRO A 66 74.10 -9.11 27.16
CA PRO A 66 72.81 -8.70 27.72
C PRO A 66 71.63 -9.52 27.16
N PRO A 67 70.68 -9.98 28.00
CA PRO A 67 69.52 -10.75 27.54
C PRO A 67 68.51 -9.92 26.76
N SER A 68 68.55 -8.59 26.89
CA SER A 68 67.69 -7.63 26.21
C SER A 68 68.05 -7.40 24.73
N CYS A 69 69.16 -7.97 24.24
CA CYS A 69 69.57 -7.86 22.83
C CYS A 69 68.62 -8.66 21.93
N GLU A 70 67.78 -7.97 21.15
CA GLU A 70 66.80 -8.57 20.25
C GLU A 70 67.45 -9.36 19.12
N LEU A 71 68.57 -8.88 18.55
CA LEU A 71 69.31 -9.53 17.45
C LEU A 71 69.77 -10.96 17.78
N SER A 72 69.79 -11.30 19.07
CA SER A 72 70.12 -12.64 19.50
C SER A 72 68.95 -13.54 19.87
N ASN A 73 67.73 -12.99 19.94
CA ASN A 73 66.50 -13.70 20.29
C ASN A 73 65.63 -14.01 19.07
N GLU A 74 66.06 -13.62 17.86
CA GLU A 74 65.40 -13.94 16.60
C GLU A 74 65.49 -15.43 16.22
N SER A 75 64.41 -15.95 15.62
CA SER A 75 64.35 -17.33 15.15
C SER A 75 65.07 -17.51 13.81
N TRP A 76 65.38 -18.76 13.45
CA TRP A 76 65.99 -19.08 12.16
C TRP A 76 65.09 -18.66 10.98
N GLU A 77 63.79 -18.84 11.10
CA GLU A 77 62.79 -18.47 10.08
C GLU A 77 62.78 -16.96 9.83
N HIS A 78 62.94 -16.15 10.88
CA HIS A 78 63.04 -14.70 10.76
C HIS A 78 64.26 -14.31 9.95
N HIS A 79 65.42 -14.87 10.30
CA HIS A 79 66.67 -14.65 9.58
C HIS A 79 66.59 -15.06 8.11
N MET A 80 66.04 -16.24 7.80
CA MET A 80 65.88 -16.68 6.41
C MET A 80 64.99 -15.74 5.61
N LEU A 81 63.87 -15.29 6.18
CA LEU A 81 63.00 -14.33 5.49
C LEU A 81 63.73 -13.01 5.19
N LYS A 82 64.56 -12.49 6.11
CA LYS A 82 65.38 -11.29 5.84
C LYS A 82 66.36 -11.50 4.68
N LEU A 83 67.04 -12.66 4.64
CA LEU A 83 67.96 -13.00 3.54
C LEU A 83 67.24 -13.07 2.19
N GLU A 84 66.07 -13.71 2.14
CA GLU A 84 65.27 -13.84 0.92
C GLU A 84 64.77 -12.49 0.42
N LEU A 85 64.34 -11.61 1.33
CA LEU A 85 63.97 -10.24 0.99
C LEU A 85 65.16 -9.44 0.47
N ALA A 86 66.31 -9.48 1.15
CA ALA A 86 67.53 -8.81 0.69
C ALA A 86 67.97 -9.31 -0.70
N GLY A 87 67.92 -10.63 -0.94
CA GLY A 87 68.20 -11.23 -2.23
C GLY A 87 67.23 -10.75 -3.32
N ALA A 88 65.93 -10.74 -3.05
CA ALA A 88 64.91 -10.27 -3.99
C ALA A 88 65.05 -8.78 -4.33
N ILE A 89 65.40 -7.93 -3.35
CA ILE A 89 65.64 -6.50 -3.56
C ILE A 89 66.87 -6.29 -4.46
N ARG A 90 67.97 -7.00 -4.18
CA ARG A 90 69.21 -6.94 -4.98
C ARG A 90 68.97 -7.44 -6.41
N ALA A 91 68.20 -8.52 -6.57
CA ALA A 91 67.79 -9.03 -7.89
C ALA A 91 66.91 -8.03 -8.67
N ALA A 92 66.17 -7.16 -7.98
CA ALA A 92 65.43 -6.07 -8.60
C ALA A 92 66.32 -4.86 -9.00
N GLY A 93 67.63 -4.92 -8.70
CA GLY A 93 68.62 -3.88 -9.01
C GLY A 93 68.69 -2.76 -7.97
N TRP A 94 68.16 -2.97 -6.75
CA TRP A 94 68.22 -2.00 -5.66
C TRP A 94 69.29 -2.40 -4.64
N TYR A 95 69.79 -1.45 -3.86
CA TYR A 95 70.64 -1.74 -2.71
C TYR A 95 69.79 -2.29 -1.57
N ALA A 96 70.30 -3.32 -0.87
CA ALA A 96 69.63 -3.92 0.28
C ALA A 96 70.59 -4.01 1.47
N GLU A 97 70.20 -3.41 2.60
CA GLU A 97 70.95 -3.40 3.84
C GLU A 97 70.10 -4.01 4.97
N LEU A 98 70.69 -4.89 5.79
CA LEU A 98 69.98 -5.54 6.90
C LEU A 98 70.10 -4.73 8.20
N GLU A 99 69.07 -4.81 9.05
CA GLU A 99 69.02 -4.26 10.41
C GLU A 99 69.36 -2.76 10.49
N VAL A 100 68.82 -1.95 9.57
CA VAL A 100 69.15 -0.52 9.47
C VAL A 100 68.38 0.26 10.54
N PRO A 101 69.06 0.86 11.55
CA PRO A 101 68.40 1.68 12.55
C PRO A 101 68.11 3.08 12.02
N ALA A 102 67.10 3.74 12.61
CA ALA A 102 66.98 5.18 12.58
C ALA A 102 68.18 5.83 13.30
N GLU A 103 68.54 7.06 12.91
CA GLU A 103 69.63 7.80 13.59
C GLU A 103 69.33 8.04 15.08
N ASP A 104 68.05 8.22 15.43
CA ASP A 104 67.58 8.41 16.81
C ASP A 104 67.22 7.08 17.51
N GLY A 105 67.38 5.94 16.82
CA GLY A 105 67.03 4.61 17.33
C GLY A 105 65.52 4.33 17.45
N SER A 106 64.65 5.19 16.94
CA SER A 106 63.19 5.08 17.10
C SER A 106 62.57 3.88 16.34
N TRP A 107 63.27 3.38 15.32
CA TRP A 107 62.92 2.16 14.60
C TRP A 107 64.18 1.48 14.05
N ARG A 108 64.04 0.21 13.65
CA ARG A 108 65.05 -0.58 12.96
C ARG A 108 64.36 -1.38 11.88
N ALA A 109 64.76 -1.19 10.62
CA ALA A 109 64.24 -1.94 9.50
C ALA A 109 64.98 -3.26 9.39
N ASP A 110 64.24 -4.36 9.33
CA ASP A 110 64.80 -5.70 9.09
C ASP A 110 65.61 -5.72 7.79
N VAL A 111 65.05 -5.17 6.69
CA VAL A 111 65.77 -4.92 5.44
C VAL A 111 65.36 -3.56 4.87
N MET A 112 66.34 -2.70 4.59
CA MET A 112 66.16 -1.43 3.90
C MET A 112 66.51 -1.59 2.42
N ALA A 113 65.58 -1.26 1.54
CA ALA A 113 65.82 -1.12 0.11
C ALA A 113 66.08 0.35 -0.23
N SER A 114 67.19 0.64 -0.92
CA SER A 114 67.52 1.98 -1.41
C SER A 114 67.66 1.97 -2.93
N ALA A 115 67.02 2.93 -3.59
CA ALA A 115 67.11 3.08 -5.03
C ALA A 115 68.56 3.39 -5.46
N PRO A 116 69.01 2.95 -6.63
CA PRO A 116 70.36 3.24 -7.11
C PRO A 116 70.72 4.72 -7.20
N ASP A 117 69.72 5.57 -7.42
CA ASP A 117 69.85 7.03 -7.47
C ASP A 117 69.71 7.71 -6.10
N GLY A 118 69.50 6.94 -5.03
CA GLY A 118 69.32 7.43 -3.66
C GLY A 118 67.99 8.16 -3.40
N THR A 119 67.09 8.22 -4.37
CA THR A 119 65.87 9.05 -4.26
C THR A 119 64.76 8.42 -3.43
N GLN A 120 64.77 7.10 -3.29
CA GLN A 120 63.71 6.34 -2.64
C GLN A 120 64.28 5.31 -1.68
N ARG A 121 63.59 5.16 -0.54
CA ARG A 121 63.87 4.14 0.46
C ARG A 121 62.59 3.41 0.84
N MET A 122 62.70 2.10 1.01
CA MET A 122 61.59 1.25 1.41
C MET A 122 62.04 0.19 2.41
N ALA A 123 61.42 0.19 3.58
CA ALA A 123 61.61 -0.85 4.60
C ALA A 123 60.80 -2.11 4.26
N TRP A 124 61.41 -3.26 4.50
CA TRP A 124 60.80 -4.58 4.38
C TRP A 124 60.92 -5.25 5.74
N GLU A 125 59.77 -5.47 6.39
CA GLU A 125 59.69 -5.91 7.79
C GLU A 125 59.22 -7.36 7.84
N ALA A 126 60.05 -8.25 8.37
CA ALA A 126 59.73 -9.67 8.52
C ALA A 126 59.01 -9.90 9.86
N GLN A 127 57.68 -9.94 9.84
CA GLN A 127 56.87 -10.00 11.05
C GLN A 127 56.41 -11.41 11.37
N LEU A 128 57.20 -12.09 12.21
CA LEU A 128 56.90 -13.43 12.73
C LEU A 128 56.24 -13.39 14.12
N SER A 129 56.68 -12.50 14.99
CA SER A 129 56.10 -12.39 16.34
C SER A 129 54.67 -11.83 16.28
N PRO A 130 53.78 -12.22 17.21
CA PRO A 130 52.48 -11.57 17.35
C PRO A 130 52.63 -10.05 17.53
N ILE A 131 51.80 -9.27 16.84
CA ILE A 131 51.74 -7.82 16.96
C ILE A 131 50.29 -7.37 16.79
N THR A 132 49.87 -6.37 17.56
CA THR A 132 48.52 -5.81 17.46
C THR A 132 48.37 -4.98 16.17
N VAL A 133 47.13 -4.70 15.78
CA VAL A 133 46.83 -3.84 14.63
C VAL A 133 47.27 -2.40 14.91
N GLU A 134 47.14 -1.96 16.15
CA GLU A 134 47.51 -0.64 16.64
C GLU A 134 49.02 -0.44 16.59
N ASP A 135 49.79 -1.40 17.10
CA ASP A 135 51.26 -1.32 17.15
C ASP A 135 51.88 -1.33 15.75
N ILE A 136 51.41 -2.21 14.86
CA ILE A 136 51.94 -2.25 13.49
C ILE A 136 51.61 -0.98 12.70
N ARG A 137 50.45 -0.34 12.99
CA ARG A 137 50.10 0.97 12.42
C ARG A 137 51.00 2.06 12.96
N ALA A 138 51.30 2.06 14.25
CA ALA A 138 52.23 3.00 14.87
C ALA A 138 53.65 2.85 14.27
N ARG A 139 54.15 1.61 14.15
CA ARG A 139 55.43 1.32 13.47
C ARG A 139 55.42 1.78 12.01
N THR A 140 54.36 1.50 11.27
CA THR A 140 54.18 1.98 9.88
C THR A 140 54.17 3.51 9.79
N ALA A 141 53.59 4.20 10.77
CA ALA A 141 53.54 5.65 10.81
C ALA A 141 54.92 6.28 11.03
N ARG A 142 55.81 5.64 11.82
CA ARG A 142 57.20 6.10 12.00
C ARG A 142 57.98 6.10 10.68
N TYR A 143 57.93 5.01 9.91
CA TYR A 143 58.52 4.98 8.56
C TYR A 143 57.96 6.08 7.66
N ARG A 144 56.63 6.26 7.67
CA ARG A 144 55.99 7.31 6.85
C ARG A 144 56.43 8.72 7.26
N ALA A 145 56.64 8.99 8.54
CA ALA A 145 57.10 10.29 9.03
C ALA A 145 58.47 10.65 8.42
N GLU A 146 59.30 9.65 8.14
CA GLU A 146 60.61 9.79 7.51
C GLU A 146 60.59 9.60 5.98
N LYS A 147 59.39 9.58 5.37
CA LYS A 147 59.19 9.35 3.93
C LYS A 147 59.75 8.01 3.44
N ILE A 148 59.82 7.02 4.33
CA ILE A 148 60.21 5.65 4.01
C ILE A 148 58.94 4.85 3.75
N ALA A 149 58.84 4.23 2.56
CA ALA A 149 57.77 3.28 2.27
C ALA A 149 57.99 2.00 3.09
N VAL A 150 56.94 1.22 3.37
CA VAL A 150 57.11 -0.04 4.12
C VAL A 150 56.24 -1.14 3.56
N CYS A 151 56.77 -2.38 3.52
CA CYS A 151 56.00 -3.59 3.32
C CYS A 151 56.24 -4.58 4.46
N TRP A 152 55.17 -4.99 5.13
CA TRP A 152 55.19 -6.01 6.18
C TRP A 152 55.01 -7.39 5.58
N VAL A 153 55.88 -8.33 5.92
CA VAL A 153 55.93 -9.66 5.32
C VAL A 153 55.74 -10.70 6.41
N SER A 154 54.76 -11.58 6.25
CA SER A 154 54.49 -12.66 7.20
C SER A 154 54.64 -14.03 6.55
N PRO A 155 55.42 -14.96 7.15
CA PRO A 155 55.54 -16.33 6.66
C PRO A 155 54.50 -17.29 7.28
N HIS A 156 53.54 -16.77 8.07
CA HIS A 156 52.59 -17.61 8.81
C HIS A 156 51.63 -18.36 7.88
N LYS A 157 51.32 -19.62 8.20
CA LYS A 157 50.34 -20.42 7.44
C LYS A 157 48.96 -19.78 7.38
N ARG A 158 48.56 -19.04 8.41
CA ARG A 158 47.29 -18.28 8.46
C ARG A 158 47.58 -16.79 8.30
N PRO A 159 46.72 -16.03 7.60
CA PRO A 159 46.91 -14.59 7.49
C PRO A 159 46.83 -13.95 8.89
N PRO A 160 47.78 -13.10 9.27
CA PRO A 160 47.74 -12.41 10.55
C PRO A 160 46.57 -11.42 10.60
N GLN A 161 46.12 -11.06 11.81
CA GLN A 161 44.98 -10.15 12.00
C GLN A 161 45.22 -8.75 11.42
N TRP A 162 46.47 -8.30 11.39
CA TRP A 162 46.85 -7.03 10.78
C TRP A 162 46.83 -7.06 9.25
N MET A 163 46.61 -8.22 8.62
CA MET A 163 46.65 -8.32 7.17
C MET A 163 45.52 -7.48 6.53
N GLY A 164 45.89 -6.45 5.76
CA GLY A 164 44.99 -5.48 5.16
C GLY A 164 44.84 -4.18 5.97
N ALA A 165 45.45 -4.07 7.15
CA ALA A 165 45.48 -2.83 7.93
C ALA A 165 46.64 -1.88 7.52
N VAL A 166 47.76 -2.48 7.10
CA VAL A 166 49.00 -1.82 6.66
C VAL A 166 49.49 -2.48 5.36
N PRO A 167 50.36 -1.83 4.56
CA PRO A 167 50.89 -2.45 3.36
C PRO A 167 51.68 -3.70 3.73
N GLY A 168 51.22 -4.86 3.30
CA GLY A 168 51.87 -6.10 3.63
C GLY A 168 51.45 -7.24 2.74
N ILE A 169 52.16 -8.35 2.91
CA ILE A 169 51.97 -9.59 2.18
C ILE A 169 52.15 -10.78 3.10
N ARG A 170 51.56 -11.89 2.69
CA ARG A 170 51.90 -13.21 3.23
C ARG A 170 52.72 -13.97 2.21
N VAL A 171 53.74 -14.66 2.69
CA VAL A 171 54.62 -15.48 1.86
C VAL A 171 54.61 -16.93 2.34
N ARG A 172 54.77 -17.86 1.40
CA ARG A 172 55.11 -19.25 1.68
C ARG A 172 56.51 -19.52 1.18
N ALA A 173 57.32 -20.11 2.05
CA ALA A 173 58.55 -20.77 1.64
C ALA A 173 58.22 -22.00 0.76
N PRO A 174 59.07 -22.34 -0.21
CA PRO A 174 58.92 -23.55 -0.99
C PRO A 174 59.10 -24.80 -0.10
N GLU A 175 58.40 -25.89 -0.41
CA GLU A 175 58.54 -27.17 0.32
C GLU A 175 59.87 -27.89 -0.01
N ALA A 176 60.43 -27.61 -1.17
CA ALA A 176 61.70 -28.12 -1.68
C ALA A 176 62.48 -26.99 -2.39
N GLU A 177 63.31 -27.29 -3.37
CA GLU A 177 63.92 -26.27 -4.23
C GLU A 177 62.83 -25.48 -4.98
N GLY A 178 62.92 -24.16 -4.94
CA GLY A 178 61.94 -23.29 -5.58
C GLY A 178 61.99 -21.86 -5.07
N ALA A 179 61.09 -21.03 -5.58
CA ALA A 179 60.96 -19.64 -5.17
C ALA A 179 59.89 -19.45 -4.09
N TRP A 180 60.08 -18.46 -3.23
CA TRP A 180 59.06 -18.03 -2.29
C TRP A 180 57.86 -17.44 -3.04
N VAL A 181 56.66 -17.77 -2.59
CA VAL A 181 55.41 -17.30 -3.21
C VAL A 181 54.70 -16.35 -2.28
N VAL A 182 54.38 -15.16 -2.79
CA VAL A 182 53.41 -14.25 -2.20
C VAL A 182 52.03 -14.81 -2.46
N ASP A 183 51.30 -15.16 -1.40
CA ASP A 183 50.00 -15.81 -1.51
C ASP A 183 48.85 -15.02 -0.86
N ASP A 184 49.13 -13.89 -0.20
CA ASP A 184 48.14 -12.93 0.31
C ASP A 184 48.73 -11.51 0.24
N GLY A 185 47.87 -10.50 0.22
CA GLY A 185 48.25 -9.09 0.14
C GLY A 185 48.32 -8.53 -1.27
N VAL A 186 48.35 -9.37 -2.32
CA VAL A 186 48.29 -8.94 -3.73
C VAL A 186 46.93 -9.29 -4.33
N ALA A 187 46.32 -8.34 -5.03
CA ALA A 187 45.02 -8.55 -5.67
C ALA A 187 44.86 -7.79 -6.99
N GLY A 188 43.94 -8.28 -7.82
CA GLY A 188 43.40 -7.56 -8.98
C GLY A 188 41.91 -7.33 -8.82
N PHE A 189 41.39 -6.22 -9.36
CA PHE A 189 39.95 -5.95 -9.36
C PHE A 189 39.33 -6.53 -10.64
N ASP A 190 38.42 -7.48 -10.48
CA ASP A 190 37.61 -8.05 -11.56
C ASP A 190 36.39 -7.15 -11.77
N TYR A 191 36.46 -6.31 -12.81
CA TYR A 191 35.42 -5.35 -13.12
C TYR A 191 34.09 -6.03 -13.51
N PRO A 192 34.04 -7.04 -14.40
CA PRO A 192 32.82 -7.82 -14.65
C PRO A 192 32.20 -8.46 -13.41
N ALA A 193 33.02 -9.03 -12.52
CA ALA A 193 32.52 -9.65 -11.28
C ALA A 193 32.20 -8.64 -10.17
N GLY A 194 32.69 -7.40 -10.30
CA GLY A 194 32.49 -6.32 -9.33
C GLY A 194 33.18 -6.59 -7.99
N GLY A 195 34.40 -7.12 -8.00
CA GLY A 195 35.09 -7.50 -6.77
C GLY A 195 36.59 -7.71 -6.91
N TRP A 196 37.28 -7.80 -5.77
CA TRP A 196 38.71 -8.13 -5.73
C TRP A 196 38.93 -9.64 -5.83
N THR A 197 40.06 -10.02 -6.43
CA THR A 197 40.54 -11.40 -6.51
C THR A 197 41.99 -11.47 -6.06
N PHE A 198 42.31 -12.43 -5.20
CA PHE A 198 43.69 -12.71 -4.78
C PHE A 198 44.56 -13.04 -6.00
N ARG A 199 45.83 -12.63 -5.94
CA ARG A 199 46.85 -13.02 -6.91
C ARG A 199 48.02 -13.64 -6.15
N GLU A 200 48.44 -14.81 -6.62
CA GLU A 200 49.67 -15.44 -6.15
C GLU A 200 50.79 -15.09 -7.11
N GLU A 201 51.96 -14.74 -6.59
CA GLU A 201 53.10 -14.30 -7.38
C GLU A 201 54.41 -14.73 -6.71
N GLU A 202 55.47 -14.87 -7.49
CA GLU A 202 56.81 -15.07 -6.94
C GLU A 202 57.27 -13.83 -6.15
N LEU A 203 57.91 -14.04 -4.99
CA LEU A 203 58.41 -12.97 -4.14
C LEU A 203 59.35 -12.01 -4.90
N GLN A 204 60.28 -12.54 -5.69
CA GLN A 204 61.19 -11.70 -6.48
C GLN A 204 60.45 -10.83 -7.50
N THR A 205 59.42 -11.40 -8.15
CA THR A 205 58.58 -10.67 -9.09
C THR A 205 57.75 -9.59 -8.40
N PHE A 206 57.15 -9.91 -7.26
CA PHE A 206 56.44 -8.94 -6.43
C PHE A 206 57.34 -7.78 -6.00
N VAL A 207 58.51 -8.08 -5.42
CA VAL A 207 59.48 -7.07 -4.96
C VAL A 207 59.87 -6.15 -6.11
N ARG A 208 60.21 -6.71 -7.28
CA ARG A 208 60.53 -5.94 -8.48
C ARG A 208 59.38 -5.02 -8.91
N TRP A 209 58.14 -5.48 -8.90
CA TRP A 209 56.99 -4.64 -9.27
C TRP A 209 56.74 -3.52 -8.27
N VAL A 210 56.87 -3.79 -6.97
CA VAL A 210 56.73 -2.79 -5.91
C VAL A 210 57.80 -1.71 -6.03
N LEU A 211 59.07 -2.10 -6.12
CA LEU A 211 60.20 -1.17 -6.21
C LEU A 211 60.19 -0.35 -7.51
N ARG A 212 59.58 -0.86 -8.59
CA ARG A 212 59.35 -0.11 -9.84
C ARG A 212 58.07 0.73 -9.85
N GLY A 213 57.32 0.76 -8.74
CA GLY A 213 56.06 1.49 -8.65
C GLY A 213 54.91 0.92 -9.50
N GLN A 214 55.05 -0.32 -9.99
CA GLN A 214 54.01 -1.01 -10.78
C GLN A 214 52.87 -1.53 -9.90
N LEU A 215 53.18 -1.85 -8.63
CA LEU A 215 52.21 -2.11 -7.58
C LEU A 215 52.27 -1.02 -6.51
N SER A 216 51.10 -0.63 -6.01
CA SER A 216 50.97 0.35 -4.94
C SER A 216 49.90 -0.07 -3.94
N PRO A 217 49.98 0.36 -2.67
CA PRO A 217 48.93 0.11 -1.70
C PRO A 217 47.64 0.84 -2.08
N CYS A 218 46.56 0.11 -2.28
CA CYS A 218 45.23 0.62 -2.62
C CYS A 218 44.23 0.24 -1.54
N ARG A 219 43.46 1.22 -1.05
CA ARG A 219 42.37 0.96 -0.10
C ARG A 219 41.15 0.39 -0.82
N THR A 220 40.59 -0.65 -0.23
CA THR A 220 39.35 -1.26 -0.69
C THR A 220 38.16 -0.40 -0.26
N LEU A 221 37.28 -0.05 -1.22
CA LEU A 221 36.02 0.61 -0.89
C LEU A 221 35.15 -0.32 -0.05
N ARG A 222 34.36 0.25 0.87
CA ARG A 222 33.59 -0.48 1.90
C ARG A 222 32.80 -1.68 1.35
N ARG A 223 32.22 -1.54 0.16
CA ARG A 223 31.43 -2.57 -0.51
C ARG A 223 32.25 -3.80 -0.95
N TYR A 224 33.50 -3.61 -1.34
CA TYR A 224 34.35 -4.65 -1.93
C TYR A 224 35.31 -5.32 -0.93
N ARG A 225 35.21 -4.98 0.37
CA ARG A 225 36.12 -5.49 1.41
C ARG A 225 36.01 -6.99 1.66
N ARG A 226 34.83 -7.57 1.40
CA ARG A 226 34.58 -9.01 1.58
C ARG A 226 35.04 -9.74 0.32
N VAL A 227 36.15 -10.45 0.45
CA VAL A 227 36.79 -11.17 -0.67
C VAL A 227 36.76 -12.65 -0.39
N ALA A 228 36.16 -13.41 -1.30
CA ALA A 228 36.12 -14.86 -1.22
C ALA A 228 37.38 -15.48 -1.83
N ARG A 229 37.89 -16.53 -1.23
CA ARG A 229 38.97 -17.37 -1.77
C ARG A 229 38.66 -18.82 -1.46
N VAL A 230 38.95 -19.71 -2.40
CA VAL A 230 38.90 -21.16 -2.17
C VAL A 230 40.29 -21.62 -1.77
N VAL A 231 40.38 -22.31 -0.63
CA VAL A 231 41.61 -22.92 -0.11
C VAL A 231 41.23 -24.33 0.32
N ASP A 232 41.91 -25.35 -0.22
CA ASP A 232 41.65 -26.77 0.03
C ASP A 232 40.16 -27.15 -0.12
N ASP A 233 39.58 -26.79 -1.28
CA ASP A 233 38.16 -26.96 -1.62
C ASP A 233 37.15 -26.31 -0.67
N ARG A 234 37.62 -25.47 0.27
CA ARG A 234 36.78 -24.72 1.20
C ARG A 234 36.75 -23.25 0.83
N ARG A 235 35.54 -22.68 0.77
CA ARG A 235 35.36 -21.26 0.51
C ARG A 235 35.52 -20.47 1.81
N TRP A 236 36.54 -19.63 1.85
CA TRP A 236 36.79 -18.67 2.93
C TRP A 236 36.41 -17.26 2.49
N VAL A 237 35.97 -16.45 3.43
CA VAL A 237 35.70 -15.02 3.22
C VAL A 237 36.63 -14.21 4.10
N TYR A 238 37.42 -13.36 3.46
CA TYR A 238 38.37 -12.47 4.13
C TYR A 238 37.84 -11.04 4.09
N LEU A 239 38.11 -10.29 5.16
CA LEU A 239 37.94 -8.84 5.16
C LEU A 239 39.30 -8.20 4.83
N ARG A 240 39.35 -7.42 3.75
CA ARG A 240 40.58 -6.84 3.22
C ARG A 240 40.38 -5.37 2.89
N ASP A 241 40.98 -4.52 3.72
CA ASP A 241 40.88 -3.07 3.64
C ASP A 241 41.97 -2.44 2.76
N LEU A 242 43.06 -3.15 2.52
CA LEU A 242 44.23 -2.68 1.77
C LEU A 242 44.83 -3.83 0.96
N TRP A 243 45.23 -3.54 -0.28
CA TRP A 243 45.89 -4.44 -1.21
C TRP A 243 47.12 -3.80 -1.81
N TRP A 244 48.14 -4.60 -2.13
CA TRP A 244 49.06 -4.29 -3.21
C TRP A 244 48.39 -4.60 -4.54
N THR A 245 48.29 -3.59 -5.42
CA THR A 245 47.61 -3.76 -6.71
C THR A 245 48.13 -2.78 -7.75
N SER A 246 47.82 -3.05 -9.02
CA SER A 246 48.16 -2.17 -10.13
C SER A 246 47.23 -0.96 -10.20
N GLN A 247 47.71 0.13 -10.81
CA GLN A 247 46.90 1.33 -11.02
C GLN A 247 45.62 1.03 -11.81
N ARG A 248 45.67 0.09 -12.77
CA ARG A 248 44.49 -0.36 -13.54
C ARG A 248 43.41 -0.94 -12.63
N SER A 249 43.78 -1.85 -11.72
CA SER A 249 42.83 -2.46 -10.79
C SER A 249 42.28 -1.44 -9.79
N ALA A 250 43.12 -0.54 -9.28
CA ALA A 250 42.68 0.54 -8.40
C ALA A 250 41.63 1.44 -9.06
N ARG A 251 41.85 1.83 -10.33
CA ARG A 251 40.87 2.60 -11.12
C ARG A 251 39.60 1.82 -11.39
N ALA A 252 39.72 0.55 -11.77
CA ALA A 252 38.57 -0.32 -12.05
C ALA A 252 37.59 -0.41 -10.87
N GLN A 253 38.08 -0.47 -9.62
CA GLN A 253 37.22 -0.43 -8.44
C GLN A 253 36.40 0.87 -8.37
N THR A 254 37.05 2.02 -8.57
CA THR A 254 36.40 3.34 -8.50
C THR A 254 35.37 3.49 -9.61
N GLU A 255 35.75 3.16 -10.84
CA GLU A 255 34.86 3.22 -12.01
C GLU A 255 33.63 2.30 -11.83
N HIS A 256 33.83 1.11 -11.26
CA HIS A 256 32.74 0.18 -10.98
C HIS A 256 31.76 0.76 -9.94
N GLU A 257 32.26 1.40 -8.88
CA GLU A 257 31.40 2.06 -7.88
C GLU A 257 30.60 3.22 -8.50
N GLU A 258 31.24 4.06 -9.32
CA GLU A 258 30.56 5.15 -10.01
C GLU A 258 29.46 4.65 -10.96
N MET A 259 29.76 3.61 -11.73
CA MET A 259 28.80 2.94 -12.61
C MET A 259 27.59 2.42 -11.81
N ARG A 260 27.85 1.77 -10.67
CA ARG A 260 26.80 1.26 -9.78
C ARG A 260 25.91 2.37 -9.21
N LEU A 261 26.51 3.45 -8.72
CA LEU A 261 25.77 4.61 -8.22
C LEU A 261 24.92 5.26 -9.32
N ARG A 262 25.42 5.31 -10.56
CA ARG A 262 24.67 5.80 -11.72
C ARG A 262 23.46 4.91 -12.02
N GLN A 263 23.64 3.58 -12.02
CA GLN A 263 22.55 2.62 -12.22
C GLN A 263 21.48 2.73 -11.14
N GLU A 264 21.88 2.89 -9.88
CA GLU A 264 20.95 3.04 -8.75
C GLU A 264 20.14 4.32 -8.84
N LYS A 265 20.77 5.46 -9.14
CA LYS A 265 20.07 6.73 -9.40
C LYS A 265 19.09 6.62 -10.56
N ALA A 266 19.49 5.96 -11.65
CA ALA A 266 18.61 5.74 -12.81
C ALA A 266 17.39 4.86 -12.46
N LYS A 267 17.59 3.81 -11.66
CA LYS A 267 16.51 2.96 -11.17
C LYS A 267 15.53 3.75 -10.30
N GLN A 268 16.04 4.52 -9.33
CA GLN A 268 15.21 5.37 -8.46
C GLN A 268 14.42 6.40 -9.26
N ALA A 269 15.03 7.05 -10.26
CA ALA A 269 14.35 7.99 -11.15
C ALA A 269 13.24 7.32 -11.97
N ARG A 270 13.45 6.10 -12.46
CA ARG A 270 12.43 5.32 -13.18
C ARG A 270 11.26 4.95 -12.27
N GLU A 271 11.53 4.51 -11.04
CA GLU A 271 10.50 4.20 -10.04
C GLU A 271 9.70 5.45 -9.64
N ALA A 272 10.37 6.57 -9.43
CA ALA A 272 9.72 7.85 -9.14
C ALA A 272 8.81 8.30 -10.30
N ARG A 273 9.29 8.22 -11.55
CA ARG A 273 8.48 8.54 -12.73
C ARG A 273 7.27 7.61 -12.88
N LYS A 274 7.41 6.33 -12.54
CA LYS A 274 6.31 5.37 -12.54
C LYS A 274 5.25 5.76 -11.51
N LYS A 275 5.66 6.02 -10.26
CA LYS A 275 4.76 6.48 -9.20
C LYS A 275 4.04 7.78 -9.56
N GLN A 276 4.75 8.73 -10.16
CA GLN A 276 4.15 10.00 -10.60
C GLN A 276 3.07 9.77 -11.67
N LYS A 277 3.33 8.91 -12.67
CA LYS A 277 2.34 8.55 -13.69
C LYS A 277 1.13 7.82 -13.11
N GLU A 278 1.34 6.90 -12.17
CA GLU A 278 0.26 6.20 -11.48
C GLU A 278 -0.62 7.16 -10.68
N ALA A 279 -0.01 8.08 -9.92
CA ALA A 279 -0.74 9.10 -9.19
C ALA A 279 -1.51 10.07 -10.11
N GLU A 280 -0.92 10.46 -11.24
CA GLU A 280 -1.60 11.29 -12.24
C GLU A 280 -2.78 10.57 -12.88
N ALA A 281 -2.62 9.30 -13.26
CA ALA A 281 -3.70 8.47 -13.78
C ALA A 281 -4.82 8.27 -12.74
N GLU A 282 -4.49 8.07 -11.47
CA GLU A 282 -5.48 7.96 -10.39
C GLU A 282 -6.25 9.28 -10.20
N ARG A 283 -5.56 10.42 -10.22
CA ARG A 283 -6.24 11.75 -10.17
C ARG A 283 -7.20 11.92 -11.34
N ARG A 284 -6.74 11.66 -12.56
CA ARG A 284 -7.58 11.76 -13.76
C ARG A 284 -8.79 10.81 -13.69
N ARG A 285 -8.61 9.61 -13.14
CA ARG A 285 -9.71 8.66 -12.92
C ARG A 285 -10.73 9.23 -11.93
N LYS A 286 -10.29 9.80 -10.80
CA LYS A 286 -11.17 10.42 -9.80
C LYS A 286 -11.93 11.61 -10.40
N GLU A 287 -11.25 12.46 -11.17
CA GLU A 287 -11.89 13.59 -11.88
C GLU A 287 -12.97 13.11 -12.87
N LEU A 288 -12.69 12.05 -13.64
CA LEU A 288 -13.67 11.46 -14.56
C LEU A 288 -14.86 10.82 -13.82
N GLU A 289 -14.61 10.11 -12.71
CA GLU A 289 -15.66 9.52 -11.88
C GLU A 289 -16.55 10.59 -11.24
N GLU A 290 -15.95 11.71 -10.79
CA GLU A 290 -16.69 12.85 -10.26
C GLU A 290 -17.53 13.55 -11.34
N ALA A 291 -16.96 13.78 -12.53
CA ALA A 291 -17.68 14.36 -13.65
C ALA A 291 -18.87 13.47 -14.08
N ASP A 292 -18.68 12.15 -14.15
CA ASP A 292 -19.77 11.20 -14.45
C ASP A 292 -20.85 11.22 -13.36
N ARG A 293 -20.46 11.31 -12.08
CA ARG A 293 -21.39 11.43 -10.96
C ARG A 293 -22.24 12.69 -11.06
N ILE A 294 -21.63 13.83 -11.38
CA ILE A 294 -22.35 15.11 -11.58
C ILE A 294 -23.34 14.97 -12.74
N ARG A 295 -22.89 14.49 -13.91
CA ARG A 295 -23.75 14.29 -15.08
C ARG A 295 -24.96 13.41 -14.78
N ARG A 296 -24.76 12.26 -14.10
CA ARG A 296 -25.86 11.37 -13.72
C ARG A 296 -26.84 12.03 -12.76
N ALA A 297 -26.36 12.87 -11.84
CA ALA A 297 -27.22 13.62 -10.93
C ALA A 297 -28.07 14.65 -11.68
N GLU A 298 -27.49 15.36 -12.65
CA GLU A 298 -28.21 16.30 -13.52
C GLU A 298 -29.28 15.60 -14.37
N GLU A 299 -28.93 14.49 -15.03
CA GLU A 299 -29.89 13.67 -15.79
C GLU A 299 -31.04 13.14 -14.91
N ALA A 300 -30.73 12.68 -13.70
CA ALA A 300 -31.74 12.23 -12.75
C ALA A 300 -32.65 13.37 -12.29
N ALA A 301 -32.11 14.57 -12.08
CA ALA A 301 -32.89 15.75 -11.72
C ALA A 301 -33.82 16.19 -12.86
N LEU A 302 -33.35 16.12 -14.11
CA LEU A 302 -34.17 16.42 -15.28
C LEU A 302 -35.33 15.42 -15.41
N ARG A 303 -35.06 14.11 -15.29
CA ARG A 303 -36.10 13.07 -15.30
C ARG A 303 -37.13 13.26 -14.19
N ARG A 304 -36.69 13.66 -12.99
CA ARG A 304 -37.61 13.98 -11.88
C ARG A 304 -38.53 15.13 -12.23
N LYS A 305 -38.00 16.22 -12.80
CA LYS A 305 -38.82 17.36 -13.25
C LYS A 305 -39.83 16.97 -14.33
N GLU A 306 -39.42 16.18 -15.31
CA GLU A 306 -40.33 15.66 -16.35
C GLU A 306 -41.45 14.80 -15.74
N GLN A 307 -41.09 13.92 -14.81
CA GLN A 307 -42.04 13.03 -14.15
C GLN A 307 -43.00 13.78 -13.22
N GLU A 308 -42.52 14.79 -12.49
CA GLU A 308 -43.35 15.71 -11.71
C GLU A 308 -44.33 16.48 -12.61
N GLY A 309 -43.86 16.99 -13.75
CA GLY A 309 -44.71 17.64 -14.76
C GLY A 309 -45.79 16.70 -15.31
N HIS A 310 -45.41 15.46 -15.65
CA HIS A 310 -46.35 14.44 -16.13
C HIS A 310 -47.40 14.08 -15.07
N ASN A 311 -46.96 13.85 -13.82
CA ASN A 311 -47.85 13.54 -12.70
C ASN A 311 -48.82 14.69 -12.41
N ARG A 312 -48.34 15.95 -12.47
CA ARG A 312 -49.19 17.14 -12.32
C ARG A 312 -50.28 17.20 -13.39
N GLY A 313 -49.91 16.98 -14.67
CA GLY A 313 -50.88 16.94 -15.76
C GLY A 313 -51.87 15.77 -15.66
N LEU A 314 -51.46 14.64 -15.11
CA LEU A 314 -52.38 13.52 -14.83
C LEU A 314 -53.39 13.88 -13.72
N LEU A 315 -52.92 14.48 -12.62
CA LEU A 315 -53.76 14.93 -11.52
C LEU A 315 -54.79 15.98 -11.94
N GLU A 316 -54.41 16.91 -12.83
CA GLU A 316 -55.31 17.94 -13.36
C GLU A 316 -56.45 17.33 -14.18
N ARG A 317 -56.14 16.41 -15.11
CA ARG A 317 -57.16 15.66 -15.88
C ARG A 317 -58.08 14.82 -14.99
N MET A 318 -57.57 14.29 -13.88
CA MET A 318 -58.41 13.55 -12.92
C MET A 318 -59.38 14.48 -12.19
N ARG A 319 -58.96 15.70 -11.83
CA ARG A 319 -59.82 16.71 -11.20
C ARG A 319 -60.94 17.16 -12.14
N GLU A 320 -60.64 17.40 -13.41
CA GLU A 320 -61.61 17.79 -14.43
C GLU A 320 -62.72 16.74 -14.57
N ARG A 321 -62.35 15.46 -14.75
CA ARG A 321 -63.33 14.35 -14.84
C ARG A 321 -64.17 14.18 -13.58
N TRP A 322 -63.62 14.52 -12.42
CA TRP A 322 -64.35 14.43 -11.16
C TRP A 322 -65.38 15.57 -11.05
N ALA A 323 -65.01 16.79 -11.42
CA ALA A 323 -65.91 17.93 -11.49
C ALA A 323 -67.05 17.73 -12.51
N GLU A 324 -66.76 17.15 -13.68
CA GLU A 324 -67.79 16.80 -14.67
C GLU A 324 -68.83 15.81 -14.12
N LYS A 325 -68.38 14.80 -13.37
CA LYS A 325 -69.27 13.81 -12.74
C LYS A 325 -70.12 14.41 -11.63
N GLU A 326 -69.58 15.33 -10.84
CA GLU A 326 -70.35 16.05 -9.83
C GLU A 326 -71.42 16.94 -10.47
N ALA A 327 -71.07 17.67 -11.53
CA ALA A 327 -72.01 18.53 -12.25
C ALA A 327 -73.18 17.74 -12.87
N LEU A 328 -72.93 16.53 -13.38
CA LEU A 328 -73.98 15.65 -13.91
C LEU A 328 -74.95 15.20 -12.82
N ARG A 329 -74.45 14.77 -11.67
CA ARG A 329 -75.29 14.35 -10.53
C ARG A 329 -76.16 15.48 -9.99
N ALA A 330 -75.61 16.70 -9.93
CA ALA A 330 -76.36 17.87 -9.49
C ALA A 330 -77.54 18.21 -10.43
N ARG A 331 -77.39 18.00 -11.75
CA ARG A 331 -78.47 18.21 -12.73
C ARG A 331 -79.58 17.17 -12.59
N GLU A 332 -79.22 15.91 -12.44
CA GLU A 332 -80.19 14.81 -12.24
C GLU A 332 -81.03 15.04 -10.97
N GLN A 333 -80.40 15.52 -9.90
CA GLN A 333 -81.09 15.80 -8.64
C GLN A 333 -82.08 16.97 -8.76
N ALA A 334 -81.70 18.06 -9.44
CA ALA A 334 -82.58 19.20 -9.66
C ALA A 334 -83.81 18.84 -10.52
N GLU A 335 -83.65 17.98 -11.53
CA GLU A 335 -84.77 17.53 -12.36
C GLU A 335 -85.78 16.68 -11.57
N GLN A 336 -85.29 15.87 -10.63
CA GLN A 336 -86.14 15.03 -9.78
C GLN A 336 -86.96 15.88 -8.79
N GLU A 337 -86.34 16.89 -8.18
CA GLU A 337 -87.01 17.81 -7.25
C GLU A 337 -88.13 18.61 -7.95
N GLU A 338 -87.92 19.02 -9.21
CA GLU A 338 -88.93 19.75 -9.98
C GLU A 338 -90.15 18.88 -10.33
N LYS A 339 -89.93 17.60 -10.68
CA LYS A 339 -91.00 16.62 -10.92
C LYS A 339 -91.84 16.36 -9.68
N GLU A 340 -91.22 16.23 -8.51
CA GLU A 340 -91.94 16.05 -7.24
C GLU A 340 -92.79 17.27 -6.88
N ARG A 341 -92.28 18.49 -7.14
CA ARG A 341 -93.03 19.73 -6.90
C ARG A 341 -94.29 19.81 -7.76
N GLN A 342 -94.18 19.52 -9.06
CA GLN A 342 -95.32 19.53 -9.99
C GLN A 342 -96.37 18.47 -9.61
N ALA A 343 -95.93 17.26 -9.22
CA ALA A 343 -96.85 16.20 -8.80
C ALA A 343 -97.63 16.56 -7.52
N LEU A 344 -96.99 17.24 -6.56
CA LEU A 344 -97.66 17.70 -5.34
C LEU A 344 -98.74 18.76 -5.63
N GLU A 345 -98.49 19.68 -6.57
CA GLU A 345 -99.50 20.67 -6.99
C GLU A 345 -100.72 20.00 -7.61
N ILE A 346 -100.52 19.01 -8.50
CA ILE A 346 -101.61 18.24 -9.12
C ILE A 346 -102.43 17.50 -8.05
N GLY A 347 -101.77 16.84 -7.09
CA GLY A 347 -102.44 16.14 -5.98
C GLY A 347 -103.25 17.07 -5.10
N ARG A 348 -102.72 18.25 -4.75
CA ARG A 348 -103.45 19.26 -3.97
C ARG A 348 -104.67 19.79 -4.70
N ALA A 349 -104.55 20.09 -6.00
CA ALA A 349 -105.69 20.54 -6.81
C ALA A 349 -106.81 19.49 -6.88
N TRP A 350 -106.44 18.21 -6.98
CA TRP A 350 -107.40 17.09 -6.97
C TRP A 350 -108.18 17.00 -5.65
N TRP A 351 -107.51 17.10 -4.52
CA TRP A 351 -108.14 17.12 -3.19
C TRP A 351 -108.93 18.42 -2.92
N GLY A 352 -108.48 19.55 -3.46
CA GLY A 352 -109.15 20.84 -3.37
C GLY A 352 -110.52 20.91 -4.04
N ARG A 353 -110.87 19.93 -4.90
CA ARG A 353 -112.24 19.80 -5.46
C ARG A 353 -113.29 19.45 -4.41
N LEU A 354 -112.90 19.06 -3.20
CA LEU A 354 -113.81 18.73 -2.11
C LEU A 354 -113.75 19.77 -0.99
N SER A 355 -114.92 20.13 -0.46
CA SER A 355 -115.01 20.86 0.80
C SER A 355 -114.59 19.97 1.98
N ARG A 356 -114.23 20.59 3.11
CA ARG A 356 -113.88 19.87 4.34
C ARG A 356 -114.97 18.88 4.78
N ARG A 357 -116.24 19.29 4.71
CA ARG A 357 -117.39 18.43 5.04
C ARG A 357 -117.46 17.21 4.11
N GLN A 358 -117.22 17.41 2.83
CA GLN A 358 -117.20 16.33 1.83
C GLN A 358 -116.03 15.36 2.03
N ILE A 359 -114.88 15.83 2.51
CA ILE A 359 -113.74 14.98 2.89
C ILE A 359 -114.10 14.15 4.13
N GLU A 360 -114.70 14.76 5.15
CA GLU A 360 -115.15 14.06 6.36
C GLU A 360 -116.21 12.99 6.04
N GLU A 361 -117.18 13.31 5.17
CA GLU A 361 -118.19 12.37 4.67
C GLU A 361 -117.55 11.20 3.90
N LEU A 362 -116.54 11.48 3.07
CA LEU A 362 -115.80 10.47 2.32
C LEU A 362 -115.11 9.47 3.26
N PHE A 363 -114.37 9.96 4.26
CA PHE A 363 -113.71 9.08 5.22
C PHE A 363 -114.70 8.36 6.13
N ALA A 364 -115.78 9.02 6.55
CA ALA A 364 -116.85 8.38 7.32
C ALA A 364 -117.49 7.24 6.53
N ALA A 365 -117.76 7.43 5.23
CA ALA A 365 -118.29 6.38 4.36
C ALA A 365 -117.32 5.21 4.20
N VAL A 366 -116.00 5.45 4.11
CA VAL A 366 -114.99 4.37 4.11
C VAL A 366 -115.01 3.61 5.44
N ALA A 367 -115.12 4.30 6.58
CA ALA A 367 -115.17 3.66 7.88
C ALA A 367 -116.44 2.85 8.11
N GLU A 368 -117.60 3.38 7.71
CA GLU A 368 -118.88 2.67 7.73
C GLU A 368 -118.86 1.44 6.82
N LEU A 369 -118.29 1.57 5.62
CA LEU A 369 -118.13 0.43 4.70
C LEU A 369 -117.26 -0.67 5.32
N ALA A 370 -116.12 -0.30 5.89
CA ALA A 370 -115.21 -1.24 6.54
C ALA A 370 -115.88 -1.98 7.71
N TRP A 371 -116.71 -1.26 8.49
CA TRP A 371 -117.46 -1.87 9.58
C TRP A 371 -118.57 -2.78 9.07
N ARG A 372 -119.35 -2.34 8.08
CA ARG A 372 -120.49 -3.09 7.55
C ARG A 372 -120.07 -4.38 6.84
N GLU A 373 -119.08 -4.31 5.96
CA GLU A 373 -118.68 -5.44 5.11
C GLU A 373 -117.73 -6.40 5.81
N GLU A 374 -116.79 -5.88 6.60
CA GLU A 374 -115.67 -6.66 7.13
C GLU A 374 -115.61 -6.67 8.67
N GLN A 375 -116.53 -5.99 9.36
CA GLN A 375 -116.52 -5.78 10.82
C GLN A 375 -115.16 -5.22 11.29
N LEU A 376 -114.57 -4.34 10.48
CA LEU A 376 -113.28 -3.71 10.70
C LEU A 376 -113.44 -2.25 11.12
N ARG A 377 -112.70 -1.84 12.14
CA ARG A 377 -112.49 -0.42 12.43
C ARG A 377 -111.24 0.05 11.69
N VAL A 378 -111.36 1.13 10.95
CA VAL A 378 -110.24 1.78 10.26
C VAL A 378 -109.79 3.03 11.03
N GLU A 379 -108.53 3.39 10.86
CA GLU A 379 -107.94 4.62 11.38
C GLU A 379 -107.99 5.68 10.29
N ILE A 380 -108.86 6.67 10.49
CA ILE A 380 -108.89 7.88 9.67
C ILE A 380 -107.85 8.84 10.25
N PRO A 381 -106.82 9.25 9.50
CA PRO A 381 -105.83 10.20 9.98
C PRO A 381 -106.46 11.56 10.32
N ASP A 382 -106.12 12.14 11.47
CA ASP A 382 -106.58 13.49 11.87
C ASP A 382 -106.13 14.58 10.88
N ASN A 383 -104.99 14.35 10.21
CA ASN A 383 -104.49 15.20 9.15
C ASN A 383 -104.08 14.31 7.95
N PRO A 384 -104.96 14.12 6.95
CA PRO A 384 -104.68 13.24 5.82
C PRO A 384 -103.46 13.75 5.01
N SER A 385 -102.35 13.01 5.09
CA SER A 385 -101.12 13.31 4.35
C SER A 385 -101.11 12.59 3.01
N LEU A 386 -100.82 13.34 1.94
CA LEU A 386 -100.73 12.82 0.59
C LEU A 386 -99.39 12.09 0.39
N ALA A 387 -99.43 10.80 0.05
CA ALA A 387 -98.22 9.99 -0.13
C ALA A 387 -97.87 9.80 -1.62
N ALA A 388 -96.63 10.15 -2.01
CA ALA A 388 -96.17 10.07 -3.40
C ALA A 388 -96.20 8.67 -3.99
N HIS A 389 -95.82 7.67 -3.20
CA HIS A 389 -95.84 6.26 -3.60
C HIS A 389 -97.25 5.66 -3.66
N PHE A 390 -98.29 6.39 -3.25
CA PHE A 390 -99.70 6.05 -3.53
C PHE A 390 -100.32 7.04 -4.53
N ALA A 391 -99.46 7.80 -5.23
CA ALA A 391 -99.78 8.95 -6.08
C ALA A 391 -100.92 9.78 -5.47
N TYR A 392 -100.67 10.13 -4.21
CA TYR A 392 -101.33 11.13 -3.41
C TYR A 392 -102.82 10.89 -3.19
N GLY A 393 -103.24 9.62 -3.13
CA GLY A 393 -104.35 9.25 -2.26
C GLY A 393 -103.93 9.22 -0.79
N VAL A 394 -104.90 9.12 0.11
CA VAL A 394 -104.67 9.02 1.55
C VAL A 394 -104.76 7.56 1.96
N PRO A 395 -103.67 6.95 2.44
CA PRO A 395 -103.71 5.59 2.94
C PRO A 395 -104.49 5.54 4.26
N VAL A 396 -105.43 4.60 4.34
CA VAL A 396 -106.21 4.29 5.54
C VAL A 396 -105.82 2.90 6.02
N TYR A 397 -105.59 2.76 7.32
CA TYR A 397 -105.09 1.53 7.93
C TYR A 397 -106.12 0.90 8.86
N SER A 398 -106.05 -0.41 9.07
CA SER A 398 -106.95 -1.15 9.96
C SER A 398 -106.51 -1.09 11.43
N ARG A 399 -107.44 -0.91 12.38
CA ARG A 399 -107.19 -0.95 13.83
C ARG A 399 -107.27 -2.38 14.39
N ARG A 400 -106.41 -3.27 13.89
CA ARG A 400 -106.13 -4.61 14.46
C ARG A 400 -104.66 -4.69 14.91
N ARG A 401 -104.26 -5.83 15.48
CA ARG A 401 -102.89 -6.09 16.00
C ARG A 401 -101.74 -5.76 15.03
N TYR A 402 -101.98 -5.68 13.72
CA TYR A 402 -100.95 -5.53 12.68
C TYR A 402 -101.03 -4.27 11.79
N HIS A 403 -101.89 -3.29 12.12
CA HIS A 403 -101.98 -1.99 11.42
C HIS A 403 -101.82 -2.05 9.88
N ALA A 404 -102.51 -3.00 9.24
CA ALA A 404 -102.35 -3.24 7.81
C ALA A 404 -103.10 -2.19 6.98
N LEU A 405 -102.53 -1.79 5.84
CA LEU A 405 -103.15 -0.86 4.89
C LEU A 405 -104.49 -1.44 4.42
N TYR A 406 -105.58 -0.76 4.76
CA TYR A 406 -106.94 -1.14 4.40
C TYR A 406 -107.27 -0.71 2.95
N GLY A 407 -106.83 0.49 2.58
CA GLY A 407 -106.87 0.95 1.20
C GLY A 407 -106.50 2.42 1.07
N ILE A 408 -106.48 2.91 -0.17
CA ILE A 408 -106.12 4.27 -0.52
C ILE A 408 -107.39 5.05 -0.84
N VAL A 409 -107.67 6.07 -0.04
CA VAL A 409 -108.80 6.95 -0.28
C VAL A 409 -108.42 7.98 -1.33
N ARG A 410 -109.24 8.04 -2.38
CA ARG A 410 -109.26 9.03 -3.44
C ARG A 410 -107.88 9.36 -4.04
N PRO A 411 -107.20 8.38 -4.64
CA PRO A 411 -105.97 8.63 -5.39
C PRO A 411 -106.20 9.65 -6.52
N CYS A 412 -105.13 10.31 -7.01
CA CYS A 412 -105.26 11.29 -8.11
C CYS A 412 -105.11 10.58 -9.47
N PRO A 413 -106.13 10.61 -10.36
CA PRO A 413 -106.08 9.93 -11.66
C PRO A 413 -104.84 10.28 -12.49
N ASN A 414 -104.45 11.56 -12.52
CA ASN A 414 -103.33 12.05 -13.32
C ASN A 414 -101.96 11.56 -12.81
N LEU A 415 -101.88 11.14 -11.54
CA LEU A 415 -100.64 10.73 -10.91
C LEU A 415 -100.56 9.20 -10.75
N VAL A 416 -101.68 8.48 -10.89
CA VAL A 416 -101.72 7.01 -10.81
C VAL A 416 -100.70 6.32 -11.71
N PRO A 417 -100.51 6.69 -13.00
CA PRO A 417 -99.52 6.03 -13.86
C PRO A 417 -98.08 6.13 -13.35
N LEU A 418 -97.80 7.10 -12.49
CA LEU A 418 -96.48 7.35 -11.92
C LEU A 418 -96.24 6.58 -10.60
N SER A 419 -97.26 5.87 -10.09
CA SER A 419 -97.17 5.07 -8.86
C SER A 419 -97.48 3.59 -9.13
N PRO A 420 -96.44 2.76 -9.36
CA PRO A 420 -96.61 1.32 -9.54
C PRO A 420 -97.26 0.64 -8.33
N GLN A 421 -97.04 1.16 -7.11
CA GLN A 421 -97.51 0.54 -5.88
C GLN A 421 -99.03 0.64 -5.74
N LEU A 422 -99.67 1.70 -6.25
CA LEU A 422 -101.11 1.89 -6.14
C LEU A 422 -101.91 0.77 -6.83
N SER A 423 -101.36 0.16 -7.89
CA SER A 423 -101.99 -0.95 -8.62
C SER A 423 -102.26 -2.19 -7.74
N TYR A 424 -101.55 -2.35 -6.63
CA TYR A 424 -101.67 -3.49 -5.72
C TYR A 424 -102.68 -3.29 -4.58
N HIS A 425 -103.23 -2.08 -4.42
CA HIS A 425 -104.07 -1.73 -3.27
C HIS A 425 -105.52 -1.41 -3.66
N ARG A 426 -106.44 -1.59 -2.71
CA ARG A 426 -107.85 -1.19 -2.86
C ARG A 426 -107.94 0.32 -2.84
N ALA A 427 -108.65 0.92 -3.80
CA ALA A 427 -108.86 2.36 -3.88
C ALA A 427 -110.32 2.70 -3.57
N PHE A 428 -110.56 3.75 -2.78
CA PHE A 428 -111.90 4.23 -2.47
C PHE A 428 -112.17 5.56 -3.16
N VAL A 429 -113.25 5.66 -3.91
CA VAL A 429 -113.67 6.90 -4.59
C VAL A 429 -115.10 7.26 -4.18
N ARG A 430 -115.50 8.51 -4.37
CA ARG A 430 -116.80 9.00 -3.89
C ARG A 430 -117.97 8.33 -4.58
N ASN A 431 -117.94 8.32 -5.91
CA ASN A 431 -119.09 8.05 -6.77
C ASN A 431 -118.65 7.38 -8.08
N ALA A 432 -119.62 6.97 -8.91
CA ALA A 432 -119.33 6.35 -10.19
C ALA A 432 -118.65 7.31 -11.19
N GLN A 433 -118.85 8.63 -11.04
CA GLN A 433 -118.20 9.64 -11.87
C GLN A 433 -116.67 9.66 -11.66
N GLU A 434 -116.20 9.66 -10.40
CA GLU A 434 -114.77 9.59 -10.10
C GLU A 434 -114.15 8.29 -10.63
N VAL A 435 -114.89 7.17 -10.66
CA VAL A 435 -114.40 5.92 -11.28
C VAL A 435 -114.05 6.13 -12.76
N GLN A 436 -114.86 6.89 -13.50
CA GLN A 436 -114.62 7.14 -14.92
C GLN A 436 -113.34 7.94 -15.18
N GLU A 437 -112.94 8.84 -14.26
CA GLU A 437 -111.71 9.64 -14.39
C GLU A 437 -110.43 8.78 -14.35
N PHE A 438 -110.48 7.55 -13.80
CA PHE A 438 -109.32 6.64 -13.77
C PHE A 438 -109.17 5.76 -15.03
N GLY A 439 -110.16 5.74 -15.93
CA GLY A 439 -110.14 4.89 -17.13
C GLY A 439 -109.80 3.41 -16.80
N GLU A 440 -108.78 2.86 -17.46
CA GLU A 440 -108.31 1.48 -17.23
C GLU A 440 -107.28 1.34 -16.08
N ALA A 441 -106.84 2.43 -15.44
CA ALA A 441 -105.66 2.44 -14.58
C ALA A 441 -105.82 1.68 -13.24
N LEU A 442 -107.05 1.39 -12.79
CA LEU A 442 -107.36 0.70 -11.52
C LEU A 442 -108.58 -0.25 -11.62
N VAL A 443 -108.74 -0.92 -12.78
CA VAL A 443 -109.88 -1.81 -13.06
C VAL A 443 -110.00 -2.92 -12.00
N GLY A 444 -111.21 -3.09 -11.45
CA GLY A 444 -111.55 -4.14 -10.48
C GLY A 444 -111.08 -3.91 -9.04
N ARG A 445 -110.42 -2.78 -8.73
CA ARG A 445 -109.90 -2.46 -7.39
C ARG A 445 -110.44 -1.17 -6.78
N ILE A 446 -111.24 -0.43 -7.55
CA ILE A 446 -111.94 0.76 -7.08
C ILE A 446 -113.26 0.35 -6.42
N THR A 447 -113.47 0.79 -5.19
CA THR A 447 -114.77 0.77 -4.52
C THR A 447 -115.34 2.19 -4.53
N HIS A 448 -116.46 2.40 -5.22
CA HIS A 448 -117.19 3.66 -5.16
C HIS A 448 -118.19 3.62 -4.00
N LEU A 449 -118.28 4.72 -3.24
CA LEU A 449 -119.05 4.75 -1.99
C LEU A 449 -120.51 5.19 -2.17
N GLY A 450 -120.90 5.55 -3.40
CA GLY A 450 -122.27 5.96 -3.72
C GLY A 450 -122.66 7.30 -3.09
N LEU A 451 -121.67 8.13 -2.77
CA LEU A 451 -121.90 9.50 -2.27
C LEU A 451 -122.46 10.35 -3.42
N PRO A 452 -123.41 11.27 -3.15
CA PRO A 452 -124.07 12.04 -4.19
C PRO A 452 -123.09 12.93 -4.97
N ASP A 453 -123.36 13.05 -6.27
CA ASP A 453 -122.78 14.07 -7.13
C ASP A 453 -123.38 15.40 -6.70
N HIS A 454 -122.57 16.26 -6.09
CA HIS A 454 -123.02 17.59 -5.72
C HIS A 454 -122.15 18.64 -6.39
N GLU A 455 -122.85 19.61 -6.97
CA GLU A 455 -122.36 20.64 -7.86
C GLU A 455 -121.10 21.31 -7.34
N GLN A 456 -120.24 21.58 -8.32
CA GLN A 456 -119.13 22.50 -8.27
C GLN A 456 -119.49 23.72 -7.42
N LEU A 457 -118.62 24.08 -6.47
CA LEU A 457 -118.49 25.46 -6.06
C LEU A 457 -118.12 26.27 -7.32
N THR A 458 -119.12 26.88 -7.95
CA THR A 458 -119.04 28.28 -8.36
C THR A 458 -118.45 29.05 -7.18
N MET A 459 -117.25 29.66 -7.25
CA MET A 459 -117.05 30.95 -7.91
C MET A 459 -118.33 31.79 -7.73
N ASP A 460 -118.56 32.23 -6.50
CA ASP A 460 -117.99 33.51 -6.07
C ASP A 460 -117.07 33.33 -4.85
#